data_AF-A0A3R8J733-F1
#
_entry.id   AF-A0A3R8J733-F1
#
_cell.length_a   1.000
_cell.length_b   1.000
_cell.length_c   1.000
_cell.angle_alpha   90.00
_cell.angle_beta   90.00
_cell.angle_gamma   90.00
#
_symmetry.space_group_name_H-M   'P 1'
#
loop_
_entity.id
_entity.type
_entity.pdbx_description
1 polymer ?
#
loop_
_entity_poly.entity_id
_entity_poly.type
_entity_poly.pdbx_seq_one_letter_code
_entity_poly.pdbx_strand_id
1 'polypeptide(L)'
;MLKNENAIALTCAIDVAYNDPAIQAIPELVQLLSKAAQALDCVADHHQIASQLNHDLTAWGQAHTSGPAALNALYLATLKDSTGLAYQMPYQQA
;
A
#
# COMPACT_ATOMS: atom_id res chain seq x y z
N MET A 1 -8.72 -24.35 -1.91
CA MET A 1 -7.83 -23.37 -1.24
C MET A 1 -8.33 -21.99 -1.62
N LEU A 2 -9.09 -21.33 -0.75
CA LEU A 2 -9.39 -19.91 -0.94
C LEU A 2 -8.06 -19.17 -0.81
N LYS A 3 -7.45 -18.80 -1.94
CA LYS A 3 -6.54 -17.64 -1.91
C LYS A 3 -7.40 -16.51 -1.36
N ASN A 4 -7.04 -16.04 -0.17
CA ASN A 4 -7.81 -15.07 0.59
C ASN A 4 -8.10 -13.87 -0.34
N GLU A 5 -9.39 -13.57 -0.58
CA GLU A 5 -9.80 -12.53 -1.54
C GLU A 5 -9.15 -11.20 -1.21
N ASN A 6 -8.86 -10.95 0.07
CA ASN A 6 -8.16 -9.77 0.53
C ASN A 6 -6.68 -9.75 0.14
N ALA A 7 -5.97 -10.88 0.20
CA ALA A 7 -4.58 -10.97 -0.24
C ALA A 7 -4.46 -10.73 -1.76
N ILE A 8 -5.43 -11.22 -2.55
CA ILE A 8 -5.51 -10.93 -3.99
C ILE A 8 -5.79 -9.45 -4.22
N ALA A 9 -6.74 -8.87 -3.47
CA ALA A 9 -7.08 -7.45 -3.58
C ALA A 9 -5.89 -6.54 -3.21
N LEU A 10 -5.15 -6.88 -2.16
CA LEU A 10 -3.93 -6.15 -1.75
C LEU A 10 -2.83 -6.25 -2.81
N THR A 11 -2.59 -7.46 -3.33
CA THR A 11 -1.59 -7.68 -4.40
C THR A 11 -1.96 -6.87 -5.65
N CYS A 12 -3.23 -6.88 -6.05
CA CYS A 12 -3.73 -6.09 -7.18
C CYS A 12 -3.60 -4.59 -6.94
N ALA A 13 -3.92 -4.11 -5.73
CA ALA A 13 -3.76 -2.70 -5.38
C ALA A 13 -2.30 -2.25 -5.42
N ILE A 14 -1.36 -3.09 -4.96
CA ILE A 14 0.08 -2.83 -5.04
C ILE A 14 0.53 -2.80 -6.49
N ASP A 15 0.09 -3.73 -7.34
CA ASP A 15 0.45 -3.76 -8.76
C ASP A 15 -0.07 -2.53 -9.52
N VAL A 16 -1.33 -2.14 -9.30
CA VAL A 16 -1.90 -0.91 -9.89
C VAL A 16 -1.13 0.33 -9.44
N ALA A 17 -0.83 0.46 -8.14
CA ALA A 17 -0.07 1.58 -7.62
C ALA A 17 1.38 1.58 -8.15
N TYR A 18 2.00 0.40 -8.24
CA TYR A 18 3.37 0.26 -8.74
C TYR A 18 3.46 0.69 -10.20
N ASN A 19 2.48 0.36 -11.04
CA ASN A 19 2.50 0.74 -12.45
C ASN A 19 2.02 2.18 -12.72
N ASP A 20 1.59 2.93 -11.69
CA ASP A 20 1.17 4.31 -11.86
C ASP A 20 2.38 5.23 -12.17
N PRO A 21 2.35 6.03 -13.25
CA PRO A 21 3.47 6.88 -13.63
C PRO A 21 3.90 7.90 -12.58
N ALA A 22 2.96 8.42 -11.78
CA ALA A 22 3.27 9.38 -10.73
C ALA A 22 3.92 8.72 -9.51
N ILE A 23 3.61 7.45 -9.24
CA ILE A 23 4.33 6.64 -8.25
C ILE A 23 5.71 6.21 -8.78
N GLN A 24 5.80 5.79 -10.04
CA GLN A 24 7.06 5.44 -10.69
C GLN A 24 8.06 6.60 -10.71
N ALA A 25 7.58 7.84 -10.73
CA ALA A 25 8.41 9.04 -10.61
C ALA A 25 8.99 9.27 -9.21
N ILE A 26 8.57 8.51 -8.19
CA ILE A 26 8.98 8.66 -6.78
C ILE A 26 9.70 7.37 -6.33
N PRO A 27 11.04 7.32 -6.38
CA PRO A 27 11.82 6.11 -6.12
C PRO A 27 11.53 5.45 -4.76
N GLU A 28 11.32 6.25 -3.71
CA GLU A 28 11.01 5.76 -2.38
C GLU A 28 9.71 4.94 -2.35
N LEU A 29 8.67 5.41 -3.04
CA LEU A 29 7.39 4.70 -3.14
C LEU A 29 7.55 3.41 -3.94
N VAL A 30 8.28 3.45 -5.06
CA VAL A 30 8.57 2.26 -5.87
C VAL A 30 9.26 1.18 -5.03
N GLN A 31 10.24 1.56 -4.19
CA GLN A 31 10.92 0.64 -3.29
C GLN A 31 10.00 0.05 -2.23
N LEU A 32 9.14 0.87 -1.60
CA LEU A 32 8.15 0.41 -0.61
C LEU A 32 7.20 -0.63 -1.22
N LEU A 33 6.66 -0.34 -2.40
CA LEU A 33 5.73 -1.23 -3.10
C LEU A 33 6.40 -2.54 -3.54
N SER A 34 7.62 -2.46 -4.08
CA SER A 34 8.38 -3.64 -4.47
C SER A 34 8.67 -4.56 -3.27
N LYS A 35 9.01 -3.98 -2.10
CA LYS A 35 9.24 -4.75 -0.87
C LYS A 35 7.96 -5.43 -0.38
N ALA A 36 6.82 -4.73 -0.41
CA ALA A 36 5.53 -5.29 -0.02
C ALA A 36 5.10 -6.43 -0.95
N ALA A 37 5.26 -6.27 -2.27
CA ALA A 37 4.95 -7.29 -3.27
C ALA A 37 5.80 -8.56 -3.05
N GLN A 38 7.11 -8.41 -2.83
CA GLN A 38 8.01 -9.53 -2.55
C GLN A 38 7.63 -10.26 -1.24
N ALA A 39 7.24 -9.51 -0.21
CA ALA A 39 6.83 -10.10 1.06
C ALA A 39 5.52 -10.90 0.95
N LEU A 40 4.58 -10.44 0.12
CA LEU A 40 3.34 -11.18 -0.18
C LEU A 40 3.60 -12.48 -0.96
N ASP A 41 4.57 -12.47 -1.87
CA ASP A 41 4.96 -13.67 -2.64
C ASP A 41 5.65 -14.72 -1.77
N CYS A 42 6.37 -14.29 -0.72
CA CYS A 42 7.11 -15.16 0.21
C CYS A 42 6.26 -15.84 1.31
N VAL A 43 4.93 -15.89 1.16
CA VAL A 43 3.98 -16.55 2.09
C VAL A 43 3.90 -15.88 3.48
N ALA A 44 4.26 -14.60 3.60
CA ALA A 44 4.00 -13.83 4.81
C ALA A 44 2.49 -13.64 5.03
N ASP A 45 2.07 -13.47 6.28
CA ASP A 45 0.68 -13.13 6.60
C ASP A 45 0.33 -11.78 5.95
N HIS A 46 -0.51 -11.82 4.92
CA HIS A 46 -0.99 -10.64 4.19
C HIS A 46 -1.54 -9.53 5.11
N HIS A 47 -2.14 -9.88 6.26
CA HIS A 47 -2.59 -8.88 7.24
C HIS A 47 -1.41 -8.11 7.87
N GLN A 48 -0.29 -8.78 8.13
CA GLN A 48 0.93 -8.15 8.63
C GLN A 48 1.55 -7.26 7.56
N ILE A 49 1.55 -7.70 6.29
CA ILE A 49 2.07 -6.89 5.18
C ILE A 49 1.19 -5.68 4.93
N ALA A 50 -0.14 -5.83 4.97
CA ALA A 50 -1.08 -4.73 4.88
C ALA A 50 -0.82 -3.69 5.98
N SER A 51 -0.64 -4.14 7.23
CA SER A 51 -0.38 -3.25 8.36
C SER A 51 0.96 -2.53 8.24
N GLN A 52 2.03 -3.23 7.87
CA GLN A 52 3.35 -2.63 7.65
C GLN A 52 3.32 -1.63 6.49
N LEU A 53 2.70 -1.99 5.37
CA LEU A 53 2.58 -1.09 4.22
C LEU A 53 1.74 0.14 4.58
N ASN A 54 0.66 0.00 5.34
CA ASN A 54 -0.12 1.13 5.82
C ASN A 54 0.71 2.09 6.70
N HIS A 55 1.54 1.52 7.58
CA HIS A 55 2.45 2.30 8.43
C HIS A 55 3.45 3.09 7.56
N ASP A 56 4.13 2.41 6.63
CA ASP A 56 5.15 3.02 5.77
C ASP A 56 4.54 4.13 4.90
N LEU A 57 3.34 3.90 4.35
CA LEU A 57 2.56 4.89 3.61
C LEU A 57 2.18 6.09 4.49
N THR A 58 1.71 5.86 5.71
CA THR A 58 1.39 6.93 6.66
C THR A 58 2.61 7.78 6.99
N ALA A 59 3.75 7.14 7.25
CA ALA A 59 5.02 7.82 7.53
C ALA A 59 5.49 8.66 6.33
N TRP A 60 5.39 8.10 5.12
CA TRP A 60 5.70 8.84 3.90
C TRP A 60 4.79 10.06 3.72
N GLY A 61 3.48 9.93 4.00
CA GLY A 61 2.51 11.02 3.93
C GLY A 61 2.66 12.10 5.00
N GLN A 62 3.28 11.78 6.14
CA GLN A 62 3.65 12.80 7.12
C GLN A 62 4.88 13.61 6.68
N ALA A 63 5.78 12.98 5.91
CA ALA A 63 6.96 13.65 5.35
C ALA A 63 6.66 14.44 4.07
N HIS A 64 5.56 14.14 3.38
CA HIS A 64 5.18 14.74 2.09
C HIS A 64 3.77 15.33 2.15
N THR A 65 3.66 16.65 1.97
CA THR A 65 2.40 17.39 2.05
C THR A 65 1.37 17.00 0.98
N SER A 66 1.79 16.33 -0.09
CA SER A 66 0.93 15.85 -1.16
C SER A 66 1.49 14.58 -1.80
N GLY A 67 0.62 13.80 -2.45
CA GLY A 67 1.03 12.55 -3.08
C GLY A 67 0.13 12.12 -4.25
N PRO A 68 0.58 11.14 -5.05
CA PRO A 68 -0.19 10.60 -6.17
C PRO A 68 -1.56 10.09 -5.72
N ALA A 69 -2.59 10.32 -6.53
CA ALA A 69 -3.95 9.85 -6.24
C ALA A 69 -4.03 8.31 -6.08
N ALA A 70 -3.17 7.57 -6.78
CA ALA A 70 -3.05 6.12 -6.66
C ALA A 70 -2.69 5.66 -5.23
N LEU A 71 -1.99 6.48 -4.43
CA LEU A 71 -1.69 6.16 -3.04
C LEU A 71 -2.94 6.11 -2.16
N ASN A 72 -3.96 6.91 -2.45
CA ASN A 72 -5.21 6.86 -1.69
C ASN A 72 -5.90 5.50 -1.85
N ALA A 73 -5.97 4.99 -3.08
CA ALA A 73 -6.57 3.68 -3.36
C ALA A 73 -5.79 2.54 -2.70
N LEU A 74 -4.46 2.59 -2.75
CA LEU A 74 -3.60 1.63 -2.07
C LEU A 74 -3.74 1.70 -0.55
N TYR A 75 -3.74 2.90 0.02
CA TYR A 75 -3.91 3.12 1.45
C TYR A 75 -5.23 2.52 1.96
N LEU A 76 -6.32 2.74 1.22
CA LEU A 76 -7.62 2.12 1.51
C LEU A 76 -7.58 0.59 1.45
N ALA A 77 -6.87 0.01 0.47
CA ALA A 77 -6.71 -1.43 0.37
C ALA A 77 -5.96 -2.00 1.59
N THR A 78 -4.89 -1.32 2.04
CA THR A 78 -4.15 -1.73 3.25
C THR A 78 -4.99 -1.62 4.51
N LEU A 79 -5.84 -0.60 4.67
CA LEU A 79 -6.74 -0.47 5.82
C LEU A 79 -7.80 -1.58 5.86
N LYS A 80 -8.39 -1.93 4.73
CA LYS A 80 -9.42 -2.99 4.65
C LYS A 80 -8.88 -4.36 5.01
N ASP A 81 -7.62 -4.61 4.68
CA ASP A 81 -6.96 -5.89 4.95
C ASP A 81 -6.17 -5.90 6.27
N SER A 82 -6.05 -4.76 6.96
CA SER A 82 -5.42 -4.70 8.28
C SER A 82 -6.45 -4.91 9.38
N THR A 83 -6.07 -5.59 10.47
CA THR A 83 -6.90 -5.68 11.66
C THR A 83 -6.59 -4.53 12.62
N GLY A 84 -7.62 -3.80 13.07
CA GLY A 84 -7.51 -2.82 14.16
C GLY A 84 -6.89 -1.45 13.83
N LEU A 85 -6.71 -1.10 12.55
CA LEU A 85 -6.21 0.23 12.17
C LEU A 85 -7.33 1.28 12.10
N ALA A 86 -7.06 2.47 12.64
CA ALA A 86 -7.95 3.62 12.52
C ALA A 86 -7.85 4.22 11.11
N TYR A 87 -9.00 4.55 10.51
CA TYR A 87 -9.06 5.21 9.21
C TYR A 87 -8.56 6.66 9.30
N GLN A 88 -7.44 6.98 8.66
CA GLN A 88 -6.95 8.36 8.51
C GLN A 88 -6.33 8.52 7.11
N MET A 89 -6.97 9.24 6.18
CA MET A 89 -6.35 9.51 4.88
C MET A 89 -5.21 10.54 5.04
N PRO A 90 -3.94 10.17 4.76
CA PRO A 90 -2.82 11.09 5.00
C PRO A 90 -2.53 12.01 3.81
N TYR A 91 -3.01 11.70 2.61
CA TYR A 91 -2.61 12.39 1.39
C TYR A 91 -3.64 13.43 0.94
N GLN A 92 -3.18 14.67 0.81
CA GLN A 92 -3.88 15.68 0.02
C GLN A 92 -3.46 15.53 -1.44
N GLN A 93 -4.41 15.69 -2.37
CA GLN A 93 -4.10 15.62 -3.80
C GLN A 93 -3.21 16.81 -4.16
N ALA A 94 -2.06 16.51 -4.78
CA ALA A 94 -1.12 17.51 -5.30
C ALA A 94 -1.69 18.22 -6.54
#